data_AF-A0A0D7APQ7-F1
#
_entry.id   AF-A0A0D7APQ7-F1
#
_cell.length_a   1.000
_cell.length_b   1.000
_cell.length_c   1.000
_cell.angle_alpha   90.00
_cell.angle_beta   90.00
_cell.angle_gamma   90.00
#
_symmetry.space_group_name_H-M   'P 1'
#
loop_
_entity.id
_entity.type
_entity.pdbx_description
1 polymer ?
#
loop_
_entity_poly.entity_id
_entity_poly.type
_entity_poly.pdbx_seq_one_letter_code
_entity_poly.pdbx_strand_id
1 'polypeptide(L)'
;MPTIYVLAIQCFKDMFPSEWRPSDIPDDQLVLALRLARQYNIQSALKPIYYALSQFDFHTEDLAGGTDEIGALSPAIASLPKEDLDILSSLHTSLIQYFTPILFTVSGAAHMACTDVFADTWMDLVIHPALVDSGVAKPLETLERIKKIDWSNARKLKKSEADHAVVGLCDSCVASMIEEWSEEQKKIWTAMDQWLPINEMTVVA
;
A
#
# COMPACT_ATOMS: atom_id res chain seq x y z
N MET A 1 -36.41 -16.66 5.67
CA MET A 1 -35.94 -15.59 4.78
C MET A 1 -34.48 -15.84 4.37
N PRO A 2 -34.21 -16.71 3.38
CA PRO A 2 -32.83 -16.97 2.92
C PRO A 2 -32.32 -15.95 1.89
N THR A 3 -33.21 -15.34 1.10
CA THR A 3 -32.84 -14.53 -0.06
C THR A 3 -32.16 -13.21 0.33
N ILE A 4 -32.66 -12.51 1.37
CA ILE A 4 -32.08 -11.24 1.82
C ILE A 4 -30.68 -11.47 2.41
N TYR A 5 -30.50 -12.55 3.17
CA TYR A 5 -29.22 -12.92 3.76
C TYR A 5 -28.14 -13.18 2.70
N VAL A 6 -28.47 -13.97 1.66
CA VAL A 6 -27.54 -14.25 0.55
C VAL A 6 -27.18 -12.97 -0.21
N LEU A 7 -28.16 -12.10 -0.48
CA LEU A 7 -27.91 -10.82 -1.15
C LEU A 7 -27.02 -9.91 -0.30
N ALA A 8 -27.25 -9.83 1.01
CA ALA A 8 -26.43 -9.02 1.91
C ALA A 8 -24.97 -9.49 1.94
N ILE A 9 -24.72 -10.80 1.99
CA ILE A 9 -23.37 -11.37 1.89
C ILE A 9 -22.73 -11.01 0.55
N GLN A 10 -23.48 -11.12 -0.56
CA GLN A 10 -22.94 -10.80 -1.87
C GLN A 10 -22.58 -9.32 -1.96
N CYS A 11 -23.46 -8.42 -1.55
CA CYS A 11 -23.18 -6.98 -1.50
C CYS A 11 -21.95 -6.67 -0.64
N PHE A 12 -21.82 -7.32 0.51
CA PHE A 12 -20.65 -7.13 1.38
C PHE A 12 -19.35 -7.59 0.70
N LYS A 13 -19.36 -8.74 0.01
CA LYS A 13 -18.21 -9.21 -0.77
C LYS A 13 -17.85 -8.25 -1.90
N ASP A 14 -18.85 -7.68 -2.56
CA ASP A 14 -18.64 -6.74 -3.67
C ASP A 14 -18.02 -5.41 -3.19
N MET A 15 -18.21 -5.04 -1.92
CA MET A 15 -17.53 -3.89 -1.29
C MET A 15 -16.04 -4.14 -1.05
N PHE A 16 -15.64 -5.41 -0.89
CA PHE A 16 -14.28 -5.83 -0.56
C PHE A 16 -13.77 -6.83 -1.61
N PRO A 17 -13.47 -6.35 -2.83
CA PRO A 17 -13.04 -7.22 -3.91
C PRO A 17 -11.72 -7.93 -3.57
N SER A 18 -11.52 -9.09 -4.18
CA SER A 18 -10.29 -9.89 -3.99
C SER A 18 -9.06 -9.26 -4.64
N GLU A 19 -9.25 -8.28 -5.52
CA GLU A 19 -8.18 -7.48 -6.09
C GLU A 19 -7.96 -6.22 -5.25
N TRP A 20 -6.72 -5.76 -5.15
CA TRP A 20 -6.44 -4.50 -4.49
C TRP A 20 -7.16 -3.34 -5.18
N ARG A 21 -7.77 -2.47 -4.37
CA ARG A 21 -8.27 -1.16 -4.76
C ARG A 21 -8.00 -0.17 -3.64
N PRO A 22 -7.75 1.11 -3.97
CA PRO A 22 -7.77 2.18 -2.98
C PRO A 22 -9.10 2.15 -2.21
N SER A 23 -9.03 2.23 -0.89
CA SER A 23 -10.19 2.26 -0.02
C SER A 23 -10.41 3.68 0.48
N ASP A 24 -11.56 4.25 0.16
CA ASP A 24 -12.04 5.52 0.74
C ASP A 24 -12.91 5.28 2.00
N ILE A 25 -12.94 4.04 2.51
CA ILE A 25 -13.76 3.65 3.65
C ILE A 25 -13.11 4.16 4.95
N PRO A 26 -13.85 4.92 5.79
CA PRO A 26 -13.37 5.35 7.11
C PRO A 26 -13.00 4.18 8.04
N ASP A 27 -12.12 4.43 9.00
CA ASP A 27 -11.60 3.44 9.95
C ASP A 27 -12.68 2.82 10.84
N ASP A 28 -13.65 3.61 11.32
CA ASP A 28 -14.78 3.13 12.12
C ASP A 28 -15.65 2.10 11.36
N GLN A 29 -15.87 2.35 10.07
CA GLN A 29 -16.58 1.44 9.18
C GLN A 29 -15.77 0.19 8.84
N LEU A 30 -14.45 0.31 8.68
CA LEU A 30 -13.56 -0.84 8.47
C LEU A 30 -13.49 -1.76 9.70
N VAL A 31 -13.45 -1.18 10.90
CA VAL A 31 -13.53 -1.94 12.17
C VAL A 31 -14.86 -2.68 12.27
N LEU A 32 -15.98 -2.04 11.92
CA LEU A 32 -17.28 -2.70 11.87
C LEU A 32 -17.31 -3.81 10.82
N ALA A 33 -16.76 -3.56 9.63
CA ALA A 33 -16.67 -4.54 8.55
C ALA A 33 -15.86 -5.77 8.98
N LEU A 34 -14.74 -5.57 9.70
CA LEU A 34 -13.93 -6.67 10.23
C LEU A 34 -14.73 -7.54 11.19
N ARG A 35 -15.44 -6.91 12.13
CA ARG A 35 -16.30 -7.63 13.09
C ARG A 35 -17.38 -8.46 12.38
N LEU A 36 -18.05 -7.89 11.38
CA LEU A 36 -19.06 -8.58 10.59
C LEU A 36 -18.46 -9.73 9.76
N ALA A 37 -17.31 -9.50 9.11
CA ALA A 37 -16.64 -10.51 8.32
C ALA A 37 -16.24 -11.72 9.18
N ARG A 38 -15.74 -11.49 10.41
CA ARG A 38 -15.45 -12.58 11.36
C ARG A 38 -16.73 -13.28 11.84
N GLN A 39 -17.75 -12.52 12.26
CA GLN A 39 -19.01 -13.06 12.79
C GLN A 39 -19.72 -13.98 11.77
N TYR A 40 -19.71 -13.60 10.49
CA TYR A 40 -20.36 -14.34 9.40
C TYR A 40 -19.38 -15.21 8.58
N ASN A 41 -18.13 -15.34 9.02
CA ASN A 41 -17.09 -16.14 8.37
C ASN A 41 -16.88 -15.79 6.87
N ILE A 42 -16.88 -14.49 6.54
CA ILE A 42 -16.69 -13.97 5.19
C ILE A 42 -15.18 -13.80 4.92
N GLN A 43 -14.49 -14.92 4.77
CA GLN A 43 -13.03 -14.98 4.62
C GLN A 43 -12.49 -14.13 3.46
N SER A 44 -13.22 -14.06 2.34
CA SER A 44 -12.79 -13.29 1.16
C SER A 44 -12.65 -11.78 1.41
N ALA A 45 -13.29 -11.24 2.45
CA ALA A 45 -13.25 -9.82 2.78
C ALA A 45 -12.15 -9.48 3.82
N LEU A 46 -11.58 -10.47 4.52
CA LEU A 46 -10.64 -10.18 5.61
C LEU A 46 -9.35 -9.52 5.11
N LYS A 47 -8.74 -10.06 4.07
CA LYS A 47 -7.51 -9.51 3.48
C LYS A 47 -7.62 -8.04 3.09
N PRO A 48 -8.61 -7.61 2.27
CA PRO A 48 -8.76 -6.20 1.92
C PRO A 48 -9.08 -5.31 3.13
N ILE A 49 -9.83 -5.82 4.12
CA ILE A 49 -10.12 -5.07 5.35
C ILE A 49 -8.85 -4.88 6.20
N TYR A 50 -8.07 -5.94 6.44
CA TYR A 50 -6.81 -5.84 7.19
C TYR A 50 -5.80 -4.96 6.48
N TYR A 51 -5.71 -5.04 5.15
CA TYR A 51 -4.86 -4.14 4.37
C TYR A 51 -5.29 -2.69 4.56
N ALA A 52 -6.56 -2.37 4.36
CA ALA A 52 -7.06 -1.00 4.52
C ALA A 52 -6.84 -0.48 5.95
N LEU A 53 -7.07 -1.31 6.97
CA LEU A 53 -6.81 -0.98 8.37
C LEU A 53 -5.32 -0.75 8.66
N SER A 54 -4.41 -1.48 8.01
CA SER A 54 -2.95 -1.30 8.19
C SER A 54 -2.41 0.03 7.65
N GLN A 55 -3.20 0.76 6.86
CA GLN A 55 -2.80 2.06 6.31
C GLN A 55 -2.98 3.22 7.30
N PHE A 56 -3.77 3.01 8.35
CA PHE A 56 -3.89 3.98 9.44
C PHE A 56 -2.66 3.84 10.32
N ASP A 57 -2.12 4.97 10.80
CA ASP A 57 -0.80 5.01 11.41
C ASP A 57 -0.67 4.02 12.59
N PHE A 58 0.13 2.98 12.36
CA PHE A 58 0.78 2.17 13.40
C PHE A 58 2.18 2.73 13.54
N HIS A 59 2.37 3.78 14.33
CA HIS A 59 3.72 4.28 14.58
C HIS A 59 4.54 3.21 15.31
N THR A 60 5.42 2.52 14.58
CA THR A 60 6.60 1.90 15.16
C THR A 60 7.61 3.01 15.38
N GLU A 61 7.83 3.36 16.64
CA GLU A 61 8.99 4.15 17.06
C GLU A 61 10.30 3.53 16.53
N ASP A 62 11.34 4.36 16.40
CA ASP A 62 12.74 4.03 16.06
C ASP A 62 13.26 4.29 14.64
N LEU A 63 13.01 5.48 14.09
CA LEU A 63 14.00 6.13 13.22
C LEU A 63 14.17 7.62 13.58
N ALA A 64 15.22 7.90 14.35
CA ALA A 64 15.74 9.21 14.75
C ALA A 64 14.98 9.94 15.89
N GLY A 65 15.65 10.03 17.04
CA GLY A 65 15.08 10.55 18.27
C GLY A 65 14.57 12.00 18.20
N GLY A 66 13.50 12.24 18.95
CA GLY A 66 12.98 13.59 19.19
C GLY A 66 11.48 13.59 19.50
N THR A 67 11.18 13.80 20.79
CA THR A 67 9.91 14.24 21.39
C THR A 67 8.75 13.24 21.51
N ASP A 68 8.38 13.01 22.77
CA ASP A 68 7.26 12.21 23.31
C ASP A 68 5.86 12.69 22.86
N GLU A 69 5.54 12.57 21.58
CA GLU A 69 4.14 12.56 21.13
C GLU A 69 3.87 11.23 20.43
N ILE A 70 3.50 10.24 21.24
CA ILE A 70 2.98 8.94 20.80
C ILE A 70 1.76 9.23 19.91
N GLY A 71 1.90 9.06 18.60
CA GLY A 71 0.77 9.10 17.68
C GLY A 71 -0.16 7.94 18.02
N ALA A 72 -1.27 8.25 18.70
CA ALA A 72 -2.21 7.25 19.17
C ALA A 72 -2.94 6.62 17.98
N LEU A 73 -3.08 5.28 18.00
CA LEU A 73 -4.03 4.58 17.14
C LEU A 73 -5.39 5.28 17.20
N SER A 74 -6.10 5.30 16.08
CA SER A 74 -7.45 5.85 16.09
C SER A 74 -8.30 5.15 17.16
N PRO A 75 -9.22 5.84 17.86
CA PRO A 75 -10.04 5.22 18.89
C PRO A 75 -10.84 4.01 18.37
N ALA A 76 -11.19 4.01 17.07
CA ALA A 76 -11.85 2.91 16.43
C ALA A 76 -10.94 1.67 16.35
N ILE A 77 -9.72 1.81 15.86
CA ILE A 77 -8.74 0.72 15.74
C ILE A 77 -8.33 0.22 17.12
N ALA A 78 -8.10 1.13 18.07
CA ALA A 78 -7.79 0.77 19.46
C ALA A 78 -8.89 -0.05 20.16
N SER A 79 -10.12 -0.03 19.64
CA SER A 79 -11.24 -0.84 20.14
C SER A 79 -11.26 -2.29 19.61
N LEU A 80 -10.32 -2.65 18.74
CA LEU A 80 -10.20 -4.01 18.22
C LEU A 80 -9.71 -4.99 19.30
N PRO A 81 -10.11 -6.27 19.21
CA PRO A 81 -9.51 -7.33 20.01
C PRO A 81 -7.99 -7.35 19.85
N LYS A 82 -7.27 -7.76 20.90
CA LYS A 82 -5.81 -7.86 20.88
C LYS A 82 -5.29 -8.71 19.71
N GLU A 83 -5.97 -9.81 19.40
CA GLU A 83 -5.63 -10.69 18.27
C GLU A 83 -5.59 -9.92 16.94
N ASP A 84 -6.59 -9.06 16.67
CA ASP A 84 -6.64 -8.28 15.44
C ASP A 84 -5.56 -7.18 15.42
N LEU A 85 -5.25 -6.59 16.58
CA LEU A 85 -4.16 -5.63 16.72
C LEU A 85 -2.79 -6.28 16.45
N ASP A 86 -2.57 -7.49 16.97
CA ASP A 86 -1.34 -8.25 16.75
C ASP A 86 -1.20 -8.62 15.26
N ILE A 87 -2.29 -9.03 14.59
CA ILE A 87 -2.32 -9.28 13.13
C ILE A 87 -1.98 -8.01 12.35
N LEU A 88 -2.61 -6.87 12.67
CA LEU A 88 -2.36 -5.60 11.99
C LEU A 88 -0.92 -5.14 12.16
N SER A 89 -0.37 -5.24 13.37
CA SER A 89 1.03 -4.89 13.66
C SER A 89 2.00 -5.78 12.88
N SER A 90 1.73 -7.09 12.81
CA SER A 90 2.55 -8.02 12.04
C SER A 90 2.48 -7.71 10.54
N LEU A 91 1.28 -7.49 10.00
CA LEU A 91 1.08 -7.15 8.60
C LEU A 91 1.82 -5.85 8.24
N HIS A 92 1.65 -4.80 9.05
CA HIS A 92 2.32 -3.51 8.86
C HIS A 92 3.85 -3.68 8.80
N THR A 93 4.41 -4.47 9.72
CA THR A 93 5.84 -4.78 9.74
C THR A 93 6.29 -5.52 8.47
N SER A 94 5.54 -6.55 8.05
CA SER A 94 5.84 -7.30 6.82
C SER A 94 5.78 -6.43 5.56
N LEU A 95 4.80 -5.52 5.47
CA LEU A 95 4.68 -4.57 4.36
C LEU A 95 5.92 -3.66 4.27
N ILE A 96 6.32 -3.05 5.39
CA ILE A 96 7.49 -2.18 5.45
C ILE A 96 8.76 -2.95 5.08
N GLN A 97 8.98 -4.13 5.68
CA GLN A 97 10.16 -4.95 5.44
C GLN A 97 10.27 -5.38 3.97
N TYR A 98 9.16 -5.75 3.35
CA TYR A 98 9.14 -6.16 1.95
C TYR A 98 9.34 -4.98 1.00
N PHE A 99 8.67 -3.86 1.26
CA PHE A 99 8.61 -2.76 0.31
C PHE A 99 9.79 -1.79 0.41
N THR A 100 10.39 -1.62 1.59
CA THR A 100 11.52 -0.69 1.78
C THR A 100 12.65 -0.96 0.77
N PRO A 101 13.14 -2.21 0.59
CA PRO A 101 14.17 -2.47 -0.43
C PRO A 101 13.74 -2.11 -1.86
N ILE A 102 12.46 -2.31 -2.20
CA ILE A 102 11.92 -1.98 -3.53
C ILE A 102 11.90 -0.46 -3.73
N LEU A 103 11.43 0.29 -2.74
CA LEU A 103 11.32 1.74 -2.80
C LEU A 103 12.68 2.44 -2.89
N PHE A 104 13.68 1.93 -2.17
CA PHE A 104 15.03 2.52 -2.10
C PHE A 104 15.99 1.98 -3.16
N THR A 105 15.57 1.02 -3.98
CA THR A 105 16.33 0.56 -5.14
C THR A 105 15.82 1.27 -6.39
N VAL A 106 16.66 2.12 -6.99
CA VAL A 106 16.31 2.79 -8.25
C VAL A 106 16.15 1.74 -9.34
N SER A 107 14.99 1.71 -10.01
CA SER A 107 14.79 0.82 -11.17
C SER A 107 15.72 1.24 -12.31
N GLY A 108 16.35 0.24 -12.94
CA GLY A 108 17.19 0.45 -14.12
C GLY A 108 16.32 0.50 -15.38
N ALA A 109 16.52 1.50 -16.22
CA ALA A 109 15.88 1.53 -17.53
C ALA A 109 16.70 0.75 -18.57
N ALA A 110 16.04 0.27 -19.63
CA ALA A 110 16.69 -0.37 -20.77
C ALA A 110 17.66 0.57 -21.53
N HIS A 111 17.48 1.89 -21.41
CA HIS A 111 18.33 2.90 -22.03
C HIS A 111 19.11 3.65 -20.94
N MET A 112 20.44 3.75 -21.09
CA MET A 112 21.30 4.41 -20.11
C MET A 112 20.89 5.87 -19.83
N ALA A 113 20.52 6.63 -20.87
CA ALA A 113 20.03 8.00 -20.70
C ALA A 113 18.72 8.09 -19.89
N CYS A 114 17.88 7.06 -19.96
CA CYS A 114 16.66 6.94 -19.16
C CYS A 114 17.00 6.55 -17.70
N THR A 115 18.01 5.69 -17.49
CA THR A 115 18.51 5.34 -16.16
C THR A 115 19.06 6.57 -15.44
N ASP A 116 19.79 7.44 -16.14
CA ASP A 116 20.28 8.70 -15.56
C ASP A 116 19.12 9.59 -15.10
N VAL A 117 18.04 9.68 -15.89
CA VAL A 117 16.82 10.42 -15.49
C VAL A 117 16.21 9.84 -14.22
N PHE A 118 16.09 8.51 -14.12
CA PHE A 118 15.61 7.87 -12.90
C PHE A 118 16.51 8.21 -11.72
N ALA A 119 17.81 7.98 -11.82
CA ALA A 119 18.75 8.25 -10.73
C ALA A 119 18.69 9.71 -10.26
N ASP A 120 18.59 10.67 -11.19
CA ASP A 120 18.55 12.10 -10.88
C ASP A 120 17.24 12.55 -10.21
N THR A 121 16.13 11.85 -10.44
CA THR A 121 14.78 12.29 -10.05
C THR A 121 14.11 11.40 -9.01
N TRP A 122 14.61 10.19 -8.78
CA TRP A 122 14.00 9.20 -7.87
C TRP A 122 13.87 9.71 -6.44
N MET A 123 14.93 10.37 -5.93
CA MET A 123 14.90 10.90 -4.57
C MET A 123 13.77 11.91 -4.38
N ASP A 124 13.62 12.84 -5.34
CA ASP A 124 12.67 13.96 -5.23
C ASP A 124 11.23 13.54 -5.56
N LEU A 125 11.05 12.65 -6.54
CA LEU A 125 9.72 12.28 -7.04
C LEU A 125 9.14 11.03 -6.37
N VAL A 126 9.99 10.16 -5.81
CA VAL A 126 9.57 8.87 -5.25
C VAL A 126 9.85 8.77 -3.76
N ILE A 127 11.13 8.87 -3.36
CA ILE A 127 11.54 8.64 -1.97
C ILE A 127 11.00 9.73 -1.05
N HIS A 128 11.27 11.00 -1.34
CA HIS A 128 10.88 12.09 -0.45
C HIS A 128 9.36 12.14 -0.22
N PRO A 129 8.49 12.05 -1.25
CA PRO A 129 7.05 11.95 -1.03
C PRO A 129 6.66 10.75 -0.16
N ALA A 130 7.27 9.57 -0.39
CA ALA A 130 6.96 8.36 0.38
C ALA A 130 7.37 8.44 1.86
N LEU A 131 8.34 9.30 2.20
CA LEU A 131 8.71 9.57 3.58
C LEU A 131 7.75 10.55 4.26
N VAL A 132 7.17 11.49 3.50
CA VAL A 132 6.26 12.52 4.02
C VAL A 132 4.85 11.97 4.25
N ASP A 133 4.37 11.05 3.41
CA ASP A 133 2.99 10.52 3.45
C ASP A 133 2.85 9.12 4.10
N SER A 134 3.91 8.67 4.80
CA SER A 134 4.05 7.30 5.31
C SER A 134 3.92 6.23 4.21
N GLY A 135 4.25 6.57 2.95
CA GLY A 135 4.16 5.69 1.78
C GLY A 135 4.98 4.40 1.89
N VAL A 136 6.03 4.37 2.71
CA VAL A 136 6.79 3.14 3.02
C VAL A 136 5.88 2.03 3.59
N ALA A 137 4.86 2.40 4.36
CA ALA A 137 3.88 1.47 4.92
C ALA A 137 2.67 1.23 4.00
N LYS A 138 2.56 1.97 2.90
CA LYS A 138 1.45 1.93 1.93
C LYS A 138 1.97 1.53 0.55
N PRO A 139 2.48 0.30 0.39
CA PRO A 139 3.20 -0.09 -0.82
C PRO A 139 2.35 -0.01 -2.09
N LEU A 140 1.09 -0.43 -2.04
CA LEU A 140 0.25 -0.49 -3.22
C LEU A 140 -0.15 0.92 -3.68
N GLU A 141 -0.48 1.80 -2.73
CA GLU A 141 -0.77 3.21 -2.97
C GLU A 141 0.48 3.94 -3.49
N THR A 142 1.64 3.66 -2.91
CA THR A 142 2.91 4.26 -3.34
C THR A 142 3.26 3.85 -4.76
N LEU A 143 3.18 2.56 -5.11
CA LEU A 143 3.39 2.09 -6.48
C LEU A 143 2.38 2.72 -7.46
N GLU A 144 1.12 2.88 -7.05
CA GLU A 144 0.11 3.55 -7.86
C GLU A 144 0.43 5.04 -8.09
N ARG A 145 0.93 5.73 -7.06
CA ARG A 145 1.39 7.12 -7.17
C ARG A 145 2.60 7.23 -8.10
N ILE A 146 3.58 6.33 -7.98
CA ILE A 146 4.78 6.32 -8.82
C ILE A 146 4.39 6.15 -10.30
N LYS A 147 3.44 5.25 -10.61
CA LYS A 147 2.93 5.06 -11.99
C LYS A 147 2.29 6.32 -12.60
N LYS A 148 1.74 7.21 -11.77
CA LYS A 148 1.04 8.44 -12.20
C LYS A 148 1.95 9.65 -12.40
N ILE A 149 3.25 9.53 -12.09
CA ILE A 149 4.22 10.61 -12.33
C ILE A 149 4.37 10.82 -13.84
N ASP A 150 4.46 12.09 -14.26
CA ASP A 150 4.78 12.46 -15.64
C ASP A 150 6.28 12.25 -15.93
N TRP A 151 6.64 10.97 -16.07
CA TRP A 151 7.99 10.49 -16.32
C TRP A 151 8.59 11.02 -17.63
N SER A 152 7.76 11.26 -18.64
CA SER A 152 8.15 11.87 -19.90
C SER A 152 8.63 13.31 -19.74
N ASN A 153 8.30 13.98 -18.63
CA ASN A 153 8.75 15.35 -18.33
C ASN A 153 9.54 15.50 -17.02
N ALA A 154 9.96 14.41 -16.39
CA ALA A 154 10.54 14.41 -15.04
C ALA A 154 11.69 15.43 -14.81
N ARG A 155 12.57 15.62 -15.80
CA ARG A 155 13.69 16.59 -15.69
C ARG A 155 13.29 18.07 -15.74
N LYS A 156 12.12 18.42 -16.30
CA LYS A 156 11.66 19.83 -16.36
C LYS A 156 11.35 20.42 -14.98
N LEU A 157 11.17 19.59 -13.95
CA LEU A 157 10.87 20.04 -12.59
C LEU A 157 12.11 20.64 -11.88
N LYS A 158 13.33 20.36 -12.33
CA LYS A 158 14.56 21.02 -11.84
C LYS A 158 14.83 22.29 -12.63
N LYS A 159 14.31 23.41 -12.13
CA LYS A 159 14.36 24.73 -12.77
C LYS A 159 15.74 25.41 -12.65
N SER A 160 16.69 25.01 -13.47
CA SER A 160 17.82 25.78 -14.06
C SER A 160 18.82 24.74 -14.57
N GLU A 161 19.06 24.60 -15.86
CA GLU A 161 19.99 25.43 -16.60
C GLU A 161 19.78 25.18 -18.09
N ALA A 162 20.01 26.21 -18.89
CA ALA A 162 19.83 26.17 -20.33
C ALA A 162 20.86 25.25 -20.97
N ASP A 163 20.46 24.04 -21.39
CA ASP A 163 21.01 23.40 -22.58
C ASP A 163 20.20 22.16 -23.01
N HIS A 164 20.21 21.92 -24.32
CA HIS A 164 19.27 21.12 -25.10
C HIS A 164 19.34 19.59 -24.88
N ALA A 165 18.99 19.09 -23.69
CA ALA A 165 19.09 17.66 -23.38
C ALA A 165 17.73 17.00 -23.06
N VAL A 166 17.59 15.76 -23.52
CA VAL A 166 16.40 14.88 -23.44
C VAL A 166 15.54 15.15 -22.19
N VAL A 167 14.30 15.54 -22.45
CA VAL A 167 13.29 15.78 -21.43
C VAL A 167 12.72 14.44 -21.02
N GLY A 168 13.07 13.96 -19.82
CA GLY A 168 12.42 12.80 -19.20
C GLY A 168 12.72 11.44 -19.86
N LEU A 169 11.86 10.47 -19.56
CA LEU A 169 11.93 9.08 -20.03
C LEU A 169 11.25 8.91 -21.38
N CYS A 170 11.75 7.98 -22.20
CA CYS A 170 11.06 7.61 -23.45
C CYS A 170 9.86 6.69 -23.18
N ASP A 171 8.88 6.70 -24.08
CA ASP A 171 7.61 5.98 -23.92
C ASP A 171 7.78 4.48 -23.66
N SER A 172 8.78 3.84 -24.28
CA SER A 172 9.04 2.41 -24.06
C SER A 172 9.55 2.12 -22.64
N CYS A 173 10.37 3.01 -22.07
CA CYS A 173 10.85 2.86 -20.70
C CYS A 173 9.72 3.16 -19.69
N VAL A 174 8.86 4.15 -19.99
CA VAL A 174 7.67 4.45 -19.19
C VAL A 174 6.71 3.26 -19.16
N ALA A 175 6.40 2.68 -20.33
CA ALA A 175 5.52 1.52 -20.41
C ALA A 175 6.09 0.31 -19.65
N SER A 176 7.39 0.03 -19.83
CA SER A 176 8.05 -1.11 -19.19
C SER A 176 8.02 -1.03 -17.67
N MET A 177 8.25 0.15 -17.05
CA MET A 177 8.22 0.19 -15.58
C MET A 177 6.82 0.38 -15.00
N ILE A 178 5.85 0.92 -15.74
CA ILE A 178 4.44 0.81 -15.35
C ILE A 178 4.03 -0.66 -15.24
N GLU A 179 4.46 -1.50 -16.19
CA GLU A 179 4.27 -2.94 -16.14
C GLU A 179 4.98 -3.57 -14.94
N GLU A 180 6.27 -3.27 -14.74
CA GLU A 180 7.05 -3.74 -13.59
C GLU A 180 6.36 -3.45 -12.25
N TRP A 181 5.97 -2.19 -12.01
CA TRP A 181 5.32 -1.80 -10.76
C TRP A 181 3.91 -2.36 -10.60
N SER A 182 3.19 -2.59 -11.71
CA SER A 182 1.90 -3.27 -11.66
C SER A 182 2.07 -4.75 -11.29
N GLU A 183 3.13 -5.40 -11.75
CA GLU A 183 3.49 -6.75 -11.32
C GLU A 183 3.96 -6.78 -9.86
N GLU A 184 4.73 -5.80 -9.40
CA GLU A 184 5.10 -5.67 -7.98
C GLU A 184 3.87 -5.47 -7.08
N GLN A 185 2.88 -4.66 -7.48
CA GLN A 185 1.61 -4.56 -6.75
C GLN A 185 0.92 -5.91 -6.61
N LYS A 186 0.87 -6.71 -7.68
CA LYS A 186 0.28 -8.06 -7.64
C LYS A 186 1.08 -9.00 -6.74
N LYS A 187 2.41 -8.93 -6.77
CA LYS A 187 3.30 -9.75 -5.92
C LYS A 187 3.10 -9.42 -4.45
N ILE A 188 3.09 -8.14 -4.07
CA ILE A 188 2.83 -7.70 -2.70
C ILE A 188 1.46 -8.17 -2.25
N TRP A 189 0.42 -7.94 -3.07
CA TRP A 189 -0.92 -8.40 -2.75
C TRP A 189 -0.97 -9.92 -2.55
N THR A 190 -0.31 -10.71 -3.40
CA THR A 190 -0.27 -12.18 -3.25
C THR A 190 0.54 -12.61 -2.03
N ALA A 191 1.65 -11.94 -1.71
CA ALA A 191 2.49 -12.25 -0.55
C ALA A 191 1.73 -12.06 0.78
N MET A 192 0.77 -11.13 0.83
CA MET A 192 -0.11 -10.96 2.00
C MET A 192 -0.91 -12.21 2.36
N ASP A 193 -1.18 -13.12 1.41
CA ASP A 193 -1.86 -14.39 1.71
C ASP A 193 -1.03 -15.30 2.63
N GLN A 194 0.29 -15.08 2.69
CA GLN A 194 1.22 -15.78 3.59
C GLN A 194 1.47 -15.02 4.90
N TRP A 195 1.32 -13.70 4.89
CA TRP A 195 1.53 -12.86 6.07
C TRP A 195 0.31 -12.81 6.98
N LEU A 196 -0.88 -13.03 6.42
CA LEU A 196 -2.14 -13.00 7.16
C LEU A 196 -2.58 -14.41 7.57
N PRO A 197 -2.90 -14.65 8.85
CA PRO A 197 -3.36 -15.95 9.34
C PRO A 197 -4.84 -16.24 8.99
N ILE A 198 -5.33 -15.75 7.84
CA ILE A 198 -6.75 -15.83 7.43
C ILE A 198 -7.21 -17.30 7.29
N ASN A 199 -6.32 -18.18 6.83
CA ASN A 199 -6.65 -19.60 6.63
C ASN A 199 -6.70 -20.42 7.93
N GLU A 200 -6.25 -19.89 9.06
CA GLU A 200 -6.24 -20.58 10.36
C GLU A 200 -7.42 -20.18 11.26
N MET A 201 -8.20 -19.17 10.87
CA MET A 201 -9.32 -18.63 11.67
C MET A 201 -10.60 -19.48 11.60
N THR A 202 -10.55 -20.66 10.96
CA THR A 202 -11.62 -21.64 11.06
C THR A 202 -11.54 -22.40 12.39
N VAL A 203 -12.67 -22.35 13.12
CA VAL A 203 -13.08 -23.21 14.24
C VAL A 203 -12.81 -22.64 15.65
N VAL A 204 -13.77 -21.87 16.15
CA VAL A 204 -14.37 -22.17 17.46
C VAL A 204 -15.89 -22.13 17.27
N ALA A 205 -16.50 -23.31 17.22
CA ALA A 205 -17.95 -23.50 17.35
C ALA A 205 -18.30 -23.75 18.82
#